data_AF-A0A3R7NIP9-F1
#
_entry.id   AF-A0A3R7NIP9-F1
#
_cell.length_a   1.000
_cell.length_b   1.000
_cell.length_c   1.000
_cell.angle_alpha   90.00
_cell.angle_beta   90.00
_cell.angle_gamma   90.00
#
_symmetry.space_group_name_H-M   'P 1'
#
loop_
_entity.id
_entity.type
_entity.pdbx_description
1 polymer ?
#
loop_
_entity_poly.entity_id
_entity_poly.type
_entity_poly.pdbx_seq_one_letter_code
_entity_poly.pdbx_strand_id
1 'polypeptide(L)'
;MKIFKNKLKIHFFNKLLFFSKKGNFAMISAIMIPLLAFLLGIALVTSNYLLHKSSVESASEEALNHGMFLICSQDDITRDDVKKIILNDLIVSLKKNNFTKQEADLVAKNSKIDITTLISDSKNAKSYHFYIKSVYKMPLNEITKIFYPKDLTIVTHVNKIAPCHYISYVMLPNPRSNVVNSGWDFIHRRTVNAINSIIEDKNIAYMIINGSMTSYDHSYYSAEIRQFNNVYASLNVPIFRSIGTRDYVDNNYQCIDNEVLNNGVLTIHSCSFAALNDLSWRIINEYSAKLPEINYDVKRWKEGMIIHTHHIKGSLAYTWNDKNIHFVQLNNSLFYMDHYRSLVGSIDCQVESMITLNGVTSLWFQRDLEKARKENKAIILFVDNIDKYRSSSTQRHEFKNLVARYKIAAIFGKGPDRRAEFFYDNNHVTKFYNTETTLHHSGDFMLLENRGHSLDVSIYNTSTGRATLAKKMSSITLPH
;
A
#
# COMPACT_ATOMS: atom_id res chain seq x y z
N MET A 1 29.78 -21.40 -25.54
CA MET A 1 29.87 -21.82 -26.95
C MET A 1 31.26 -21.47 -27.52
N LYS A 2 32.25 -22.36 -27.35
CA LYS A 2 33.62 -22.23 -27.87
C LYS A 2 33.68 -22.76 -29.33
N ILE A 3 33.07 -22.07 -30.30
CA ILE A 3 32.98 -22.58 -31.69
C ILE A 3 33.60 -21.66 -32.76
N PHE A 4 34.21 -20.53 -32.42
CA PHE A 4 34.87 -19.68 -33.44
C PHE A 4 36.34 -19.39 -33.15
N LYS A 5 37.16 -20.45 -33.11
CA LYS A 5 38.59 -20.35 -33.46
C LYS A 5 38.76 -20.99 -34.83
N ASN A 6 38.56 -20.22 -35.89
CA ASN A 6 38.86 -20.69 -37.23
C ASN A 6 39.67 -19.63 -38.01
N LYS A 7 41.00 -19.77 -37.96
CA LYS A 7 41.96 -19.11 -38.86
C LYS A 7 41.67 -19.39 -40.35
N LEU A 8 40.76 -20.33 -40.64
CA LEU A 8 40.34 -20.72 -41.99
C LEU A 8 39.49 -19.67 -42.74
N LYS A 9 38.82 -18.72 -42.04
CA LYS A 9 37.89 -17.78 -42.71
C LYS A 9 38.55 -16.56 -43.35
N ILE A 10 39.69 -16.08 -42.83
CA ILE A 10 40.30 -14.83 -43.33
C ILE A 10 41.10 -15.08 -44.61
N HIS A 11 41.76 -16.24 -44.74
CA HIS A 11 42.56 -16.54 -45.93
C HIS A 11 41.69 -16.77 -47.17
N PHE A 12 40.53 -17.41 -47.02
CA PHE A 12 39.58 -17.61 -48.12
C PHE A 12 38.95 -16.28 -48.59
N PHE A 13 38.53 -15.42 -47.66
CA PHE A 13 37.99 -14.09 -47.99
C PHE A 13 39.02 -13.18 -48.67
N ASN A 14 40.26 -13.16 -48.18
CA ASN A 14 41.33 -12.39 -48.80
C ASN A 14 41.67 -12.90 -50.20
N LYS A 15 41.63 -14.22 -50.44
CA LYS A 15 41.83 -14.80 -51.78
C LYS A 15 40.67 -14.45 -52.72
N LEU A 16 39.42 -14.50 -52.25
CA LEU A 16 38.21 -14.16 -53.02
C LEU A 16 38.20 -12.68 -53.44
N LEU A 17 38.63 -11.78 -52.56
CA LEU A 17 38.82 -10.35 -52.84
C LEU A 17 39.98 -10.11 -53.81
N PHE A 18 41.05 -10.90 -53.75
CA PHE A 18 42.20 -10.77 -54.65
C PHE A 18 41.88 -11.17 -56.11
N PHE A 19 40.97 -12.13 -56.32
CA PHE A 19 40.47 -12.51 -57.66
C PHE A 19 39.54 -11.46 -58.30
N SER A 20 39.10 -10.43 -57.57
CA SER A 20 38.14 -9.43 -58.09
C SER A 20 38.78 -8.36 -59.00
N LYS A 21 40.11 -8.21 -58.99
CA LYS A 21 40.82 -7.20 -59.79
C LYS A 21 40.69 -7.37 -61.32
N LYS A 22 40.09 -8.46 -61.80
CA LYS A 22 39.80 -8.72 -63.23
C LYS A 22 38.32 -8.97 -63.57
N GLY A 23 37.39 -8.41 -62.79
CA GLY A 23 35.99 -8.27 -63.24
C GLY A 23 35.14 -9.54 -63.20
N ASN A 24 35.18 -10.31 -62.10
CA ASN A 24 34.29 -11.44 -61.90
C ASN A 24 33.19 -11.14 -60.85
N PHE A 25 32.52 -10.00 -61.02
CA PHE A 25 31.42 -9.54 -60.16
C PHE A 25 30.31 -10.58 -60.03
N ALA A 26 30.03 -11.32 -61.10
CA ALA A 26 29.05 -12.41 -61.11
C ALA A 26 29.41 -13.51 -60.11
N MET A 27 30.68 -13.92 -60.03
CA MET A 27 31.13 -14.98 -59.13
C MET A 27 31.08 -14.55 -57.65
N ILE A 28 31.44 -13.30 -57.34
CA ILE A 28 31.34 -12.77 -55.97
C ILE A 28 29.88 -12.63 -55.57
N SER A 29 29.03 -12.09 -56.43
CA SER A 29 27.58 -11.97 -56.18
C SER A 29 26.93 -13.34 -55.98
N ALA A 30 27.29 -14.34 -56.79
CA ALA A 30 26.78 -15.71 -56.67
C ALA A 30 27.12 -16.39 -55.32
N ILE A 31 28.20 -15.97 -54.65
CA ILE A 31 28.59 -16.49 -53.33
C ILE A 31 28.04 -15.61 -52.20
N MET A 32 28.10 -14.29 -52.35
CA MET A 32 27.73 -13.34 -51.30
C MET A 32 26.21 -13.26 -51.09
N ILE A 33 25.40 -13.34 -52.15
CA ILE A 33 23.94 -13.27 -52.02
C ILE A 33 23.40 -14.45 -51.19
N PRO A 34 23.74 -15.73 -51.46
CA PRO A 34 23.32 -16.85 -50.61
C PRO A 34 23.86 -16.75 -49.18
N LEU A 35 25.10 -16.29 -49.00
CA LEU A 35 25.69 -16.15 -47.66
C LEU A 35 24.98 -15.07 -46.83
N LEU A 36 24.66 -13.92 -47.44
CA LEU A 36 23.91 -12.86 -46.78
C LEU A 36 22.48 -13.30 -46.46
N ALA A 37 21.81 -13.99 -47.40
CA ALA A 37 20.49 -14.56 -47.17
C ALA A 37 20.51 -15.59 -46.01
N PHE A 38 21.55 -16.42 -45.93
CA PHE A 38 21.77 -17.35 -44.83
C PHE A 38 21.95 -16.65 -43.48
N LEU A 39 22.82 -15.63 -43.43
CA LEU A 39 23.05 -14.85 -42.20
C LEU A 39 21.79 -14.09 -41.75
N LEU A 40 21.06 -13.50 -42.70
CA LEU A 40 19.77 -12.85 -42.43
C LEU A 40 18.76 -13.86 -41.87
N GLY A 41 18.69 -15.06 -42.45
CA GLY A 41 17.85 -16.16 -41.97
C GLY A 41 18.17 -16.54 -40.52
N ILE A 42 19.44 -16.71 -40.17
CA ILE A 42 19.87 -16.99 -38.79
C ILE A 42 19.47 -15.85 -37.85
N ALA A 43 19.70 -14.59 -38.26
CA ALA A 43 19.38 -13.42 -37.44
C ALA A 43 17.87 -13.32 -37.14
N LEU A 44 17.03 -13.51 -38.16
CA LEU A 44 15.58 -13.49 -38.02
C LEU A 44 15.07 -14.63 -37.12
N VAL A 45 15.57 -15.86 -37.32
CA VAL A 45 15.19 -17.01 -36.49
C VAL A 45 15.60 -16.80 -35.03
N THR A 46 16.82 -16.29 -34.79
CA THR A 46 17.31 -16.03 -33.43
C THR A 46 16.51 -14.90 -32.77
N SER A 47 16.21 -13.83 -33.49
CA SER A 47 15.38 -12.73 -32.98
C SER A 47 13.98 -13.22 -32.62
N ASN A 48 13.33 -13.99 -33.49
CA ASN A 48 12.01 -14.54 -33.22
C ASN A 48 12.04 -15.52 -32.04
N TYR A 49 13.07 -16.37 -31.95
CA TYR A 49 13.25 -17.27 -30.82
C TYR A 49 13.33 -16.50 -29.49
N LEU A 50 14.15 -15.44 -29.43
CA LEU A 50 14.30 -14.62 -28.24
C LEU A 50 13.01 -13.86 -27.88
N LEU A 51 12.31 -13.32 -28.87
CA LEU A 51 11.01 -12.66 -28.67
C LEU A 51 9.97 -13.63 -28.10
N HIS A 52 9.78 -14.79 -28.74
CA HIS A 52 8.83 -15.80 -28.24
C HIS A 52 9.23 -16.35 -26.87
N LYS A 53 10.53 -16.56 -26.62
CA LYS A 53 11.01 -16.97 -25.29
C LYS A 53 10.65 -15.93 -24.23
N SER A 54 10.93 -14.66 -24.48
CA SER A 54 10.60 -13.56 -23.56
C SER A 54 9.09 -13.46 -23.33
N SER A 55 8.28 -13.61 -24.38
CA SER A 55 6.81 -13.57 -24.28
C SER A 55 6.26 -14.74 -23.47
N VAL A 56 6.79 -15.96 -23.65
CA VAL A 56 6.39 -17.14 -22.87
C VAL A 56 6.81 -16.96 -21.41
N GLU A 57 8.05 -16.49 -21.13
CA GLU A 57 8.50 -16.20 -19.76
C GLU A 57 7.62 -15.15 -19.07
N SER A 58 7.32 -14.04 -19.73
CA SER A 58 6.46 -12.99 -19.20
C SER A 58 5.03 -13.47 -18.94
N ALA A 59 4.45 -14.25 -19.85
CA ALA A 59 3.12 -14.82 -19.67
C ALA A 59 3.07 -15.84 -18.51
N SER A 60 4.13 -16.63 -18.35
CA SER A 60 4.29 -17.54 -17.21
C SER A 60 4.39 -16.78 -15.89
N GLU A 61 5.11 -15.66 -15.84
CA GLU A 61 5.18 -14.81 -14.63
C GLU A 61 3.84 -14.18 -14.27
N GLU A 62 3.11 -13.61 -15.22
CA GLU A 62 1.78 -13.02 -15.00
C GLU A 62 0.81 -14.07 -14.43
N ALA A 63 0.79 -15.26 -15.03
CA ALA A 63 -0.05 -16.36 -14.57
C ALA A 63 0.33 -16.87 -13.18
N LEU A 64 1.63 -17.01 -12.88
CA LEU A 64 2.07 -17.41 -11.55
C LEU A 64 1.70 -16.37 -10.48
N ASN A 65 1.88 -15.08 -10.75
CA ASN A 65 1.55 -14.02 -9.78
C ASN A 65 0.06 -14.06 -9.40
N HIS A 66 -0.83 -14.32 -10.35
CA HIS A 66 -2.25 -14.48 -10.06
C HIS A 66 -2.53 -15.74 -9.22
N GLY A 67 -1.92 -16.88 -9.56
CA GLY A 67 -2.05 -18.11 -8.76
C GLY A 67 -1.51 -17.98 -7.33
N MET A 68 -0.41 -17.25 -7.16
CA MET A 68 0.16 -16.92 -5.85
C MET A 68 -0.80 -16.08 -5.01
N PHE A 69 -1.46 -15.10 -5.62
CA PHE A 69 -2.48 -14.32 -4.94
C PHE A 69 -3.62 -15.23 -4.45
N LEU A 70 -4.18 -16.05 -5.35
CA LEU A 70 -5.32 -16.91 -5.03
C LEU A 70 -5.03 -17.88 -3.89
N ILE A 71 -3.88 -18.55 -3.91
CA ILE A 71 -3.53 -19.51 -2.85
C ILE A 71 -3.33 -18.85 -1.48
N CYS A 72 -2.96 -17.56 -1.46
CA CYS A 72 -2.75 -16.80 -0.23
C CYS A 72 -3.98 -16.01 0.23
N SER A 73 -5.00 -15.83 -0.63
CA SER A 73 -6.19 -15.02 -0.36
C SER A 73 -7.48 -15.82 -0.19
N GLN A 74 -7.53 -17.07 -0.67
CA GLN A 74 -8.71 -17.93 -0.60
C GLN A 74 -8.42 -19.15 0.26
N ASP A 75 -9.07 -19.26 1.42
CA ASP A 75 -8.83 -20.36 2.36
C ASP A 75 -9.31 -21.72 1.83
N ASP A 76 -10.28 -21.73 0.91
CA ASP A 76 -10.91 -22.93 0.36
C ASP A 76 -10.30 -23.43 -0.96
N ILE A 77 -9.35 -22.69 -1.55
CA ILE A 77 -8.80 -23.06 -2.85
C ILE A 77 -7.73 -24.16 -2.72
N THR A 78 -7.89 -25.24 -3.47
CA THR A 78 -6.89 -26.30 -3.49
C THR A 78 -5.74 -25.95 -4.44
N ARG A 79 -4.56 -26.55 -4.21
CA ARG A 79 -3.41 -26.40 -5.11
C ARG A 79 -3.73 -26.82 -6.55
N ASP A 80 -4.57 -27.83 -6.73
CA ASP A 80 -4.93 -28.30 -8.06
C ASP A 80 -5.91 -27.35 -8.77
N ASP A 81 -6.75 -26.64 -8.02
CA ASP A 81 -7.57 -25.55 -8.58
C ASP A 81 -6.69 -24.37 -9.00
N VAL A 82 -5.73 -23.97 -8.16
CA VAL A 82 -4.75 -22.93 -8.49
C VAL A 82 -3.97 -23.30 -9.76
N LYS A 83 -3.52 -24.55 -9.91
CA LYS A 83 -2.85 -25.00 -11.14
C LYS A 83 -3.71 -24.83 -12.39
N LYS A 84 -5.01 -25.19 -12.32
CA LYS A 84 -5.94 -25.03 -13.45
C LYS A 84 -6.10 -23.55 -13.82
N ILE A 85 -6.20 -22.68 -12.82
CA ILE A 85 -6.33 -21.24 -13.02
C ILE A 85 -5.06 -20.67 -13.67
N ILE A 86 -3.87 -21.01 -13.15
CA ILE A 86 -2.58 -20.60 -13.75
C ILE A 86 -2.50 -21.04 -15.21
N LEU A 87 -2.93 -22.25 -15.57
CA LEU A 87 -2.93 -22.69 -16.98
C LEU A 87 -3.87 -21.84 -17.85
N ASN A 88 -5.05 -21.51 -17.35
CA ASN A 88 -5.99 -20.67 -18.07
C ASN A 88 -5.45 -19.25 -18.24
N ASP A 89 -4.83 -18.68 -17.21
CA ASP A 89 -4.22 -17.36 -17.25
C ASP A 89 -3.01 -17.31 -18.17
N LEU A 90 -2.23 -18.38 -18.23
CA LEU A 90 -1.14 -18.53 -19.20
C LEU A 90 -1.69 -18.44 -20.63
N ILE A 91 -2.80 -19.13 -20.93
CA ILE A 91 -3.45 -19.07 -22.25
C ILE A 91 -3.88 -17.62 -22.56
N VAL A 92 -4.51 -16.94 -21.61
CA VAL A 92 -4.96 -15.54 -21.78
C VAL A 92 -3.76 -14.62 -22.01
N SER A 93 -2.70 -14.75 -21.22
CA SER A 93 -1.50 -13.92 -21.28
C SER A 93 -0.70 -14.17 -22.56
N LEU A 94 -0.63 -15.41 -23.05
CA LEU A 94 -0.03 -15.73 -24.34
C LEU A 94 -0.81 -15.10 -25.51
N LYS A 95 -2.14 -15.10 -25.46
CA LYS A 95 -2.98 -14.43 -26.47
C LYS A 95 -2.74 -12.92 -26.51
N LYS A 96 -2.55 -12.28 -25.35
CA LYS A 96 -2.15 -10.86 -25.28
C LYS A 96 -0.79 -10.61 -25.95
N ASN A 97 0.10 -11.60 -25.90
CA ASN A 97 1.44 -11.56 -26.50
C ASN A 97 1.48 -12.10 -27.95
N ASN A 98 0.38 -11.96 -28.71
CA ASN A 98 0.25 -12.32 -30.12
C ASN A 98 0.40 -13.81 -30.45
N PHE A 99 0.23 -14.72 -29.48
CA PHE A 99 0.09 -16.15 -29.79
C PHE A 99 -1.32 -16.44 -30.29
N THR A 100 -1.42 -17.32 -31.29
CA THR A 100 -2.73 -17.82 -31.70
C THR A 100 -3.37 -18.67 -30.59
N LYS A 101 -4.69 -18.85 -30.65
CA LYS A 101 -5.40 -19.71 -29.69
C LYS A 101 -4.81 -21.12 -29.65
N GLN A 102 -4.55 -21.71 -30.83
CA GLN A 102 -3.99 -23.07 -30.92
C GLN A 102 -2.60 -23.17 -30.30
N GLU A 103 -1.73 -22.18 -30.51
CA GLU A 103 -0.40 -22.16 -29.91
C GLU A 103 -0.48 -22.01 -28.40
N ALA A 104 -1.29 -21.07 -27.90
CA ALA A 104 -1.46 -20.84 -26.48
C ALA A 104 -1.98 -22.10 -25.76
N ASP A 105 -2.98 -22.76 -26.33
CA ASP A 105 -3.55 -24.00 -25.81
C ASP A 105 -2.50 -25.14 -25.79
N LEU A 106 -1.64 -25.21 -26.82
CA LEU A 106 -0.56 -26.20 -26.90
C LEU A 106 0.54 -25.94 -25.86
N VAL A 107 0.93 -24.68 -25.66
CA VAL A 107 1.92 -24.29 -24.63
C VAL A 107 1.40 -24.65 -23.25
N ALA A 108 0.15 -24.32 -22.93
CA ALA A 108 -0.46 -24.67 -21.65
C ALA A 108 -0.53 -26.19 -21.45
N LYS A 109 -0.96 -26.94 -22.47
CA LYS A 109 -1.01 -28.42 -22.43
C LYS A 109 0.36 -29.05 -22.16
N ASN A 110 1.42 -28.49 -22.72
CA ASN A 110 2.79 -28.99 -22.54
C ASN A 110 3.50 -28.43 -21.30
N SER A 111 2.88 -27.46 -20.61
CA SER A 111 3.45 -26.85 -19.42
C SER A 111 3.25 -27.76 -18.21
N LYS A 112 4.23 -27.76 -17.30
CA LYS A 112 4.13 -28.43 -16.00
C LYS A 112 4.19 -27.40 -14.90
N ILE A 113 3.22 -27.45 -13.99
CA ILE A 113 3.16 -26.58 -12.82
C ILE A 113 3.33 -27.42 -11.56
N ASP A 114 4.23 -26.99 -10.70
CA ASP A 114 4.40 -27.53 -9.36
C ASP A 114 4.15 -26.43 -8.32
N ILE A 115 3.46 -26.80 -7.24
CA ILE A 115 3.15 -25.93 -6.11
C ILE A 115 3.45 -26.72 -4.84
N THR A 116 4.56 -26.40 -4.20
CA THR A 116 5.01 -27.06 -2.97
C THR A 116 4.94 -26.13 -1.78
N THR A 117 4.56 -26.65 -0.62
CA THR A 117 4.61 -25.89 0.64
C THR A 117 6.04 -25.94 1.17
N LEU A 118 6.63 -24.78 1.46
CA LEU A 118 8.01 -24.69 1.96
C LEU A 118 8.09 -24.74 3.50
N ILE A 119 7.13 -24.13 4.20
CA ILE A 119 7.08 -24.07 5.67
C ILE A 119 5.60 -24.09 6.09
N SER A 120 5.25 -24.97 7.04
CA SER A 120 3.90 -25.11 7.60
C SER A 120 4.00 -25.59 9.05
N ASP A 121 4.56 -24.77 9.91
CA ASP A 121 4.60 -25.05 11.35
C ASP A 121 3.63 -24.10 12.05
N SER A 122 3.07 -24.49 13.20
CA SER A 122 2.09 -23.67 13.95
C SER A 122 2.57 -22.27 14.36
N LYS A 123 3.85 -21.96 14.14
CA LYS A 123 4.51 -20.68 14.43
C LYS A 123 4.91 -19.87 13.19
N ASN A 124 4.87 -20.43 11.98
CA ASN A 124 5.36 -19.80 10.74
C ASN A 124 4.28 -19.81 9.66
N ALA A 125 4.03 -18.68 8.98
CA ALA A 125 2.99 -18.67 7.95
C ALA A 125 3.34 -19.56 6.75
N LYS A 126 2.29 -20.12 6.14
CA LYS A 126 2.39 -20.95 4.95
C LYS A 126 3.11 -20.19 3.85
N SER A 127 4.22 -20.76 3.37
CA SER A 127 4.93 -20.27 2.20
C SER A 127 4.83 -21.32 1.11
N TYR A 128 4.57 -20.89 -0.12
CA TYR A 128 4.44 -21.77 -1.27
C TYR A 128 5.54 -21.47 -2.29
N HIS A 129 6.16 -22.51 -2.83
CA HIS A 129 7.03 -22.43 -3.98
C HIS A 129 6.23 -22.79 -5.23
N PHE A 130 6.19 -21.87 -6.18
CA PHE A 130 5.55 -22.02 -7.47
C PHE A 130 6.62 -22.22 -8.53
N TYR A 131 6.47 -23.28 -9.32
CA TYR A 131 7.32 -23.56 -10.45
C TYR A 131 6.47 -23.84 -11.68
N ILE A 132 6.75 -23.15 -12.77
CA ILE A 132 6.20 -23.50 -14.09
C ILE A 132 7.33 -23.74 -15.08
N LYS A 133 7.26 -24.90 -15.73
CA LYS A 133 8.05 -25.23 -16.91
C LYS A 133 7.15 -25.15 -18.13
N SER A 134 7.32 -24.13 -18.95
CA SER A 134 6.55 -23.99 -20.20
C SER A 134 7.37 -24.44 -21.40
N VAL A 135 6.69 -25.10 -22.34
CA VAL A 135 7.31 -25.68 -23.54
C VAL A 135 6.54 -25.24 -24.78
N TYR A 136 7.19 -24.48 -25.65
CA TYR A 136 6.64 -24.02 -26.91
C TYR A 136 7.47 -24.56 -28.08
N LYS A 137 6.80 -25.11 -29.09
CA LYS A 137 7.42 -25.50 -30.35
C LYS A 137 7.17 -24.38 -31.36
N MET A 138 8.18 -23.54 -31.57
CA MET A 138 8.08 -22.41 -32.46
C MET A 138 8.02 -22.89 -33.92
N PRO A 139 6.95 -22.59 -34.66
CA PRO A 139 6.85 -22.97 -36.06
C PRO A 139 7.89 -22.19 -36.88
N LEU A 140 8.56 -22.90 -37.78
CA LEU A 140 9.49 -22.30 -38.74
C LEU A 140 8.78 -22.07 -40.07
N ASN A 141 9.09 -20.97 -40.76
CA ASN A 141 8.60 -20.73 -42.11
C ASN A 141 9.41 -21.57 -43.12
N GLU A 142 8.90 -21.71 -44.35
CA GLU A 142 9.53 -22.57 -45.37
C GLU A 142 10.97 -22.17 -45.68
N ILE A 143 11.30 -20.87 -45.64
CA ILE A 143 12.65 -20.37 -45.87
C ILE A 143 13.58 -20.78 -44.72
N THR A 144 13.11 -20.70 -43.47
CA THR A 144 13.93 -21.02 -42.31
C THR A 144 14.08 -22.53 -42.10
N LYS A 145 13.11 -23.33 -42.56
CA LYS A 145 13.21 -24.80 -42.60
C LYS A 145 14.36 -25.33 -43.45
N ILE A 146 14.75 -24.59 -44.50
CA ILE A 146 15.94 -24.91 -45.32
C ILE A 146 17.20 -24.98 -44.45
N PHE A 147 17.28 -24.12 -43.43
CA PHE A 147 18.44 -24.02 -42.55
C PHE A 147 18.28 -24.77 -41.23
N TYR A 148 17.03 -24.96 -40.78
CA TYR A 148 16.66 -25.63 -39.54
C TYR A 148 15.55 -26.66 -39.81
N PRO A 149 15.89 -27.94 -40.06
CA PRO A 149 14.92 -28.95 -40.52
C PRO A 149 13.95 -29.43 -39.43
N LYS A 150 14.03 -28.91 -38.20
CA LYS A 150 13.16 -29.26 -37.08
C LYS A 150 12.70 -27.99 -36.37
N ASP A 151 11.47 -28.00 -35.89
CA ASP A 151 10.92 -26.91 -35.07
C ASP A 151 11.83 -26.62 -33.86
N LEU A 152 11.97 -25.33 -33.55
CA LEU A 152 12.75 -24.92 -32.40
C LEU A 152 11.90 -25.05 -31.13
N THR A 153 12.40 -25.80 -30.16
CA THR A 153 11.74 -25.94 -28.86
C THR A 153 12.26 -24.86 -27.91
N ILE A 154 11.36 -23.99 -27.48
CA ILE A 154 11.57 -23.02 -26.41
C ILE A 154 11.12 -23.68 -25.10
N VAL A 155 12.02 -23.71 -24.12
CA VAL A 155 11.74 -24.18 -22.76
C VAL A 155 12.05 -23.04 -21.81
N THR A 156 11.06 -22.68 -20.99
CA THR A 156 11.18 -21.62 -20.00
C THR A 156 10.94 -22.20 -18.61
N HIS A 157 11.62 -21.64 -17.63
CA HIS A 157 11.54 -22.05 -16.23
C HIS A 157 11.32 -20.81 -15.39
N VAL A 158 10.14 -20.69 -14.80
CA VAL A 158 9.83 -19.58 -13.89
C VAL A 158 9.58 -20.16 -12.50
N ASN A 159 10.33 -19.65 -11.52
CA ASN A 159 10.21 -20.02 -10.12
C ASN A 159 9.85 -18.78 -9.31
N LYS A 160 8.88 -18.89 -8.41
CA LYS A 160 8.49 -17.83 -7.47
C LYS A 160 8.22 -18.43 -6.09
N ILE A 161 8.45 -17.64 -5.05
CA ILE A 161 8.09 -17.98 -3.68
C ILE A 161 7.00 -17.01 -3.25
N ALA A 162 5.86 -17.55 -2.80
CA ALA A 162 4.75 -16.81 -2.21
C ALA A 162 4.75 -17.02 -0.70
N PRO A 163 5.36 -16.12 0.08
CA PRO A 163 5.10 -16.10 1.51
C PRO A 163 3.67 -15.58 1.71
N CYS A 164 2.73 -16.43 2.14
CA CYS A 164 1.37 -15.97 2.46
C CYS A 164 1.32 -15.19 3.79
N HIS A 165 2.45 -14.69 4.28
CA HIS A 165 2.52 -13.71 5.37
C HIS A 165 1.95 -12.37 4.89
N TYR A 166 0.63 -12.24 4.97
CA TYR A 166 0.00 -10.93 4.98
C TYR A 166 0.19 -10.31 6.36
N ILE A 167 0.39 -9.00 6.41
CA ILE A 167 0.35 -8.24 7.67
C ILE A 167 -0.99 -7.52 7.67
N SER A 168 -1.66 -7.54 8.81
CA SER A 168 -2.92 -6.82 8.96
C SER A 168 -2.80 -5.66 9.93
N TYR A 169 -3.64 -4.66 9.71
CA TYR A 169 -3.76 -3.49 10.55
C TYR A 169 -5.21 -3.33 10.96
N VAL A 170 -5.45 -3.01 12.23
CA VAL A 170 -6.77 -2.62 12.68
C VAL A 170 -6.90 -1.12 12.55
N MET A 171 -8.02 -0.64 12.03
CA MET A 171 -8.36 0.77 12.03
C MET A 171 -9.69 0.96 12.79
N LEU A 172 -9.65 1.79 13.83
CA LEU A 172 -10.84 2.20 14.57
C LEU A 172 -11.01 3.72 14.49
N PRO A 173 -12.04 4.21 13.79
CA PRO A 173 -12.30 5.63 13.73
C PRO A 173 -13.13 6.09 14.93
N ASN A 174 -12.81 7.28 15.45
CA ASN A 174 -13.63 8.04 16.40
C ASN A 174 -14.22 7.22 17.57
N PRO A 175 -13.39 6.56 18.41
CA PRO A 175 -13.88 5.77 19.54
C PRO A 175 -14.71 6.58 20.56
N ARG A 176 -14.46 7.90 20.70
CA ARG A 176 -15.30 8.83 21.49
C ARG A 176 -15.64 8.34 22.91
N SER A 177 -14.62 8.07 23.71
CA SER A 177 -14.75 7.77 25.14
C SER A 177 -15.69 8.75 25.81
N ASN A 178 -16.65 8.22 26.55
CA ASN A 178 -17.71 9.00 27.18
C ASN A 178 -18.00 8.44 28.56
N VAL A 179 -17.66 9.20 29.60
CA VAL A 179 -17.81 8.79 31.00
C VAL A 179 -19.25 8.87 31.50
N VAL A 180 -20.11 9.65 30.81
CA VAL A 180 -21.54 9.77 31.12
C VAL A 180 -22.32 8.59 30.52
N ASN A 181 -21.85 8.06 29.39
CA ASN A 181 -22.43 6.89 28.74
C ASN A 181 -21.86 5.59 29.35
N SER A 182 -22.62 5.00 30.28
CA SER A 182 -22.26 3.74 30.94
C SER A 182 -22.07 2.55 29.99
N GLY A 183 -22.58 2.62 28.75
CA GLY A 183 -22.40 1.58 27.74
C GLY A 183 -21.05 1.59 27.02
N TRP A 184 -20.30 2.70 27.09
CA TRP A 184 -19.07 2.85 26.29
C TRP A 184 -18.00 1.82 26.66
N ASP A 185 -17.71 1.68 27.95
CA ASP A 185 -16.71 0.73 28.48
C ASP A 185 -17.01 -0.70 28.03
N PHE A 186 -18.26 -1.09 28.13
CA PHE A 186 -18.71 -2.43 27.78
C PHE A 186 -18.50 -2.74 26.30
N ILE A 187 -18.89 -1.80 25.44
CA ILE A 187 -18.73 -1.91 23.99
C ILE A 187 -17.24 -1.99 23.63
N HIS A 188 -16.41 -1.08 24.13
CA HIS A 188 -15.02 -1.00 23.72
C HIS A 188 -14.14 -2.10 24.35
N ARG A 189 -14.50 -2.64 25.52
CA ARG A 189 -13.90 -3.89 26.04
C ARG A 189 -14.23 -5.08 25.15
N ARG A 190 -15.47 -5.17 24.62
CA ARG A 190 -15.81 -6.19 23.62
C ARG A 190 -15.03 -6.00 22.33
N THR A 191 -14.81 -4.76 21.89
CA THR A 191 -13.94 -4.47 20.74
C THR A 191 -12.50 -4.94 20.96
N VAL A 192 -11.90 -4.65 22.12
CA VAL A 192 -10.55 -5.12 22.46
C VAL A 192 -10.50 -6.64 22.50
N ASN A 193 -11.46 -7.31 23.13
CA ASN A 193 -11.54 -8.77 23.14
C ASN A 193 -11.70 -9.36 21.73
N ALA A 194 -12.52 -8.75 20.90
CA ALA A 194 -12.74 -9.16 19.52
C ALA A 194 -11.45 -9.04 18.71
N ILE A 195 -10.74 -7.91 18.79
CA ILE A 195 -9.45 -7.74 18.12
C ILE A 195 -8.45 -8.77 18.64
N ASN A 196 -8.29 -8.90 19.96
CA ASN A 196 -7.37 -9.85 20.57
C ASN A 196 -7.63 -11.29 20.11
N SER A 197 -8.89 -11.67 19.90
CA SER A 197 -9.27 -13.02 19.45
C SER A 197 -8.81 -13.37 18.04
N ILE A 198 -8.42 -12.39 17.22
CA ILE A 198 -8.01 -12.58 15.82
C ILE A 198 -6.58 -12.10 15.53
N ILE A 199 -5.80 -11.68 16.52
CA ILE A 199 -4.42 -11.18 16.32
C ILE A 199 -3.54 -12.23 15.64
N GLU A 200 -3.52 -13.45 16.17
CA GLU A 200 -2.69 -14.54 15.65
C GLU A 200 -3.18 -15.01 14.27
N ASP A 201 -4.50 -15.21 14.11
CA ASP A 201 -5.12 -15.66 12.86
C ASP A 201 -4.92 -14.66 11.70
N LYS A 202 -5.06 -13.37 11.98
CA LYS A 202 -4.95 -12.30 10.98
C LYS A 202 -3.58 -11.65 10.92
N ASN A 203 -2.62 -12.11 11.71
CA ASN A 203 -1.28 -11.54 11.81
C ASN A 203 -1.31 -9.99 11.96
N ILE A 204 -2.06 -9.53 12.96
CA ILE A 204 -2.28 -8.10 13.21
C ILE A 204 -1.01 -7.49 13.82
N ALA A 205 -0.40 -6.53 13.13
CA ALA A 205 0.80 -5.87 13.62
C ALA A 205 0.50 -4.77 14.64
N TYR A 206 -0.51 -3.95 14.35
CA TYR A 206 -0.86 -2.79 15.18
C TYR A 206 -2.27 -2.27 14.87
N MET A 207 -2.72 -1.37 15.74
CA MET A 207 -3.98 -0.65 15.62
C MET A 207 -3.75 0.84 15.34
N ILE A 208 -4.52 1.39 14.42
CA ILE A 208 -4.58 2.81 14.07
C ILE A 208 -5.91 3.37 14.59
N ILE A 209 -5.85 4.42 15.39
CA ILE A 209 -7.04 5.22 15.71
C ILE A 209 -7.12 6.37 14.71
N ASN A 210 -8.30 6.62 14.14
CA ASN A 210 -8.52 7.74 13.22
C ASN A 210 -9.62 8.69 13.72
N GLY A 211 -9.21 9.86 14.19
CA GLY A 211 -10.05 10.88 14.79
C GLY A 211 -10.39 10.66 16.27
N SER A 212 -11.39 11.43 16.69
CA SER A 212 -11.79 11.74 18.08
C SER A 212 -11.67 10.59 19.08
N MET A 213 -10.75 10.71 20.03
CA MET A 213 -10.66 9.78 21.15
C MET A 213 -11.71 10.04 22.22
N THR A 214 -12.00 11.32 22.47
CA THR A 214 -12.93 11.77 23.51
C THR A 214 -14.29 12.14 22.91
N SER A 215 -15.31 12.21 23.75
CA SER A 215 -16.67 12.49 23.30
C SER A 215 -16.91 13.96 23.07
N TYR A 216 -16.05 14.85 23.60
CA TYR A 216 -16.07 16.33 23.58
C TYR A 216 -16.45 16.98 24.93
N ASP A 217 -16.94 16.23 25.92
CA ASP A 217 -17.45 16.89 27.13
C ASP A 217 -16.34 17.67 27.87
N HIS A 218 -16.50 18.99 27.89
CA HIS A 218 -15.56 19.95 28.45
C HIS A 218 -15.24 19.76 29.94
N SER A 219 -16.08 19.01 30.64
CA SER A 219 -15.96 18.74 32.08
C SER A 219 -15.16 17.48 32.38
N TYR A 220 -14.99 16.61 31.38
CA TYR A 220 -14.55 15.24 31.61
C TYR A 220 -13.40 14.79 30.73
N TYR A 221 -12.72 15.69 30.01
CA TYR A 221 -11.63 15.34 29.11
C TYR A 221 -10.58 14.38 29.75
N SER A 222 -10.10 14.69 30.96
CA SER A 222 -9.13 13.86 31.68
C SER A 222 -9.70 12.48 32.02
N ALA A 223 -10.96 12.43 32.43
CA ALA A 223 -11.66 11.20 32.77
C ALA A 223 -11.93 10.34 31.52
N GLU A 224 -12.31 10.95 30.41
CA GLU A 224 -12.51 10.27 29.11
C GLU A 224 -11.18 9.72 28.56
N ILE A 225 -10.08 10.48 28.64
CA ILE A 225 -8.76 9.97 28.24
C ILE A 225 -8.31 8.80 29.12
N ARG A 226 -8.52 8.88 30.45
CA ARG A 226 -8.24 7.75 31.35
C ARG A 226 -9.08 6.53 31.00
N GLN A 227 -10.37 6.72 30.80
CA GLN A 227 -11.30 5.65 30.41
C GLN A 227 -10.83 4.98 29.12
N PHE A 228 -10.51 5.77 28.10
CA PHE A 228 -9.93 5.30 26.85
C PHE A 228 -8.66 4.47 27.08
N ASN A 229 -7.67 5.03 27.77
CA ASN A 229 -6.41 4.36 28.03
C ASN A 229 -6.61 3.06 28.83
N ASN A 230 -7.52 3.05 29.82
CA ASN A 230 -7.80 1.88 30.65
C ASN A 230 -8.44 0.73 29.86
N VAL A 231 -9.36 1.04 28.95
CA VAL A 231 -9.98 0.01 28.09
C VAL A 231 -8.98 -0.54 27.08
N TYR A 232 -8.22 0.33 26.43
CA TYR A 232 -7.30 -0.06 25.36
C TYR A 232 -5.93 -0.57 25.85
N ALA A 233 -5.61 -0.42 27.14
CA ALA A 233 -4.40 -1.00 27.73
C ALA A 233 -4.36 -2.54 27.66
N SER A 234 -5.52 -3.20 27.52
CA SER A 234 -5.62 -4.65 27.39
C SER A 234 -5.47 -5.16 25.94
N LEU A 235 -5.21 -4.27 24.97
CA LEU A 235 -4.95 -4.68 23.60
C LEU A 235 -3.53 -5.25 23.46
N ASN A 236 -3.40 -6.43 22.84
CA ASN A 236 -2.12 -7.13 22.74
C ASN A 236 -1.23 -6.66 21.57
N VAL A 237 -1.57 -5.55 20.93
CA VAL A 237 -0.79 -4.92 19.86
C VAL A 237 -0.61 -3.43 20.11
N PRO A 238 0.46 -2.80 19.59
CA PRO A 238 0.67 -1.35 19.69
C PRO A 238 -0.49 -0.54 19.09
N ILE A 239 -0.73 0.63 19.68
CA ILE A 239 -1.76 1.57 19.23
C ILE A 239 -1.09 2.86 18.78
N PHE A 240 -1.40 3.29 17.56
CA PHE A 240 -1.00 4.56 16.99
C PHE A 240 -2.23 5.44 16.86
N ARG A 241 -2.33 6.44 17.74
CA ARG A 241 -3.50 7.31 17.83
C ARG A 241 -3.33 8.59 17.06
N SER A 242 -4.45 9.07 16.53
CA SER A 242 -4.65 10.45 16.09
C SER A 242 -5.53 11.22 17.08
N ILE A 243 -5.58 12.53 16.88
CA ILE A 243 -6.60 13.41 17.46
C ILE A 243 -7.58 13.88 16.37
N GLY A 244 -8.85 14.02 16.74
CA GLY A 244 -9.91 14.60 15.92
C GLY A 244 -10.39 15.95 16.44
N THR A 245 -11.40 16.47 15.75
CA THR A 245 -12.07 17.74 16.08
C THR A 245 -12.51 17.82 17.54
N ARG A 246 -13.10 16.76 18.09
CA ARG A 246 -13.60 16.72 19.46
C ARG A 246 -12.52 16.73 20.53
N ASP A 247 -11.29 16.36 20.20
CA ASP A 247 -10.21 16.31 21.18
C ASP A 247 -9.65 17.72 21.45
N TYR A 248 -9.49 18.56 20.41
CA TYR A 248 -8.77 19.84 20.54
C TYR A 248 -9.38 21.05 19.80
N VAL A 249 -10.20 20.83 18.76
CA VAL A 249 -10.84 21.95 18.03
C VAL A 249 -12.09 22.39 18.75
N ASP A 250 -13.01 21.47 18.98
CA ASP A 250 -14.27 21.79 19.63
C ASP A 250 -13.99 22.17 21.10
N ASN A 251 -13.01 21.52 21.75
CA ASN A 251 -12.59 21.80 23.14
C ASN A 251 -11.90 23.16 23.34
N ASN A 252 -11.73 23.93 22.28
CA ASN A 252 -11.09 25.22 22.35
C ASN A 252 -11.96 26.23 23.10
N TYR A 253 -11.37 27.00 24.01
CA TYR A 253 -12.02 28.06 24.80
C TYR A 253 -13.08 27.61 25.83
N GLN A 254 -13.30 26.31 26.04
CA GLN A 254 -14.44 25.83 26.83
C GLN A 254 -14.05 24.79 27.90
N CYS A 255 -12.77 24.52 28.11
CA CYS A 255 -12.32 23.53 29.09
C CYS A 255 -12.67 23.94 30.54
N ILE A 256 -13.45 23.09 31.23
CA ILE A 256 -13.80 23.23 32.65
C ILE A 256 -13.39 22.00 33.49
N ASP A 257 -12.54 21.13 32.91
CA ASP A 257 -11.98 19.97 33.59
C ASP A 257 -11.01 20.41 34.70
N ASN A 258 -11.43 20.22 35.95
CA ASN A 258 -10.69 20.65 37.14
C ASN A 258 -9.29 20.01 37.24
N GLU A 259 -9.08 18.81 36.71
CA GLU A 259 -7.78 18.15 36.78
C GLU A 259 -6.78 18.78 35.82
N VAL A 260 -7.23 19.16 34.62
CA VAL A 260 -6.38 19.92 33.70
C VAL A 260 -6.12 21.33 34.22
N LEU A 261 -7.12 21.97 34.83
CA LEU A 261 -7.01 23.33 35.38
C LEU A 261 -6.12 23.40 36.63
N ASN A 262 -6.14 22.38 37.50
CA ASN A 262 -5.35 22.32 38.73
C ASN A 262 -3.85 22.04 38.50
N ASN A 263 -3.47 21.57 37.30
CA ASN A 263 -2.07 21.34 36.92
C ASN A 263 -1.32 22.63 36.49
N GLY A 264 -1.72 23.79 37.01
CA GLY A 264 -1.05 25.07 36.77
C GLY A 264 -1.34 25.72 35.42
N VAL A 265 -2.28 25.17 34.64
CA VAL A 265 -2.72 25.72 33.36
C VAL A 265 -4.14 26.26 33.53
N LEU A 266 -4.26 27.44 34.14
CA LEU A 266 -5.52 28.18 34.28
C LEU A 266 -5.88 28.84 32.95
N THR A 267 -6.27 28.04 31.96
CA THR A 267 -6.61 28.54 30.63
C THR A 267 -7.84 27.85 30.07
N ILE A 268 -8.62 28.61 29.33
CA ILE A 268 -9.75 28.09 28.55
C ILE A 268 -9.32 27.10 27.44
N HIS A 269 -8.02 26.99 27.15
CA HIS A 269 -7.41 26.11 26.16
C HIS A 269 -6.88 24.79 26.72
N SER A 270 -7.00 24.55 28.03
CA SER A 270 -6.22 23.52 28.71
C SER A 270 -6.51 22.10 28.18
N CYS A 271 -7.76 21.78 27.85
CA CYS A 271 -8.15 20.48 27.28
C CYS A 271 -7.55 20.28 25.88
N SER A 272 -7.63 21.29 25.00
CA SER A 272 -6.99 21.28 23.68
C SER A 272 -5.47 21.12 23.79
N PHE A 273 -4.84 21.85 24.71
CA PHE A 273 -3.41 21.70 24.97
C PHE A 273 -3.06 20.30 25.45
N ALA A 274 -3.84 19.71 26.35
CA ALA A 274 -3.59 18.35 26.84
C ALA A 274 -3.61 17.33 25.70
N ALA A 275 -4.56 17.44 24.76
CA ALA A 275 -4.62 16.60 23.56
C ALA A 275 -3.39 16.79 22.64
N LEU A 276 -3.06 18.05 22.32
CA LEU A 276 -1.92 18.39 21.46
C LEU A 276 -0.58 17.96 22.08
N ASN A 277 -0.44 18.18 23.39
CA ASN A 277 0.76 17.85 24.15
C ASN A 277 0.97 16.33 24.23
N ASP A 278 -0.08 15.56 24.50
CA ASP A 278 -0.01 14.11 24.54
C ASP A 278 0.37 13.53 23.16
N LEU A 279 -0.35 13.88 22.10
CA LEU A 279 -0.08 13.32 20.78
C LEU A 279 1.33 13.66 20.30
N SER A 280 1.73 14.92 20.40
CA SER A 280 3.06 15.36 19.98
C SER A 280 4.19 14.71 20.80
N TRP A 281 3.97 14.45 22.09
CA TRP A 281 4.94 13.71 22.91
C TRP A 281 5.07 12.26 22.43
N ARG A 282 3.96 11.58 22.11
CA ARG A 282 3.96 10.21 21.61
C ARG A 282 4.61 10.06 20.25
N ILE A 283 4.32 10.96 19.31
CA ILE A 283 4.96 10.97 17.99
C ILE A 283 6.49 10.99 18.14
N ILE A 284 7.00 11.87 19.00
CA ILE A 284 8.45 12.06 19.16
C ILE A 284 9.10 10.93 19.97
N ASN A 285 8.47 10.47 21.06
CA ASN A 285 9.13 9.61 22.04
C ASN A 285 8.69 8.14 21.99
N GLU A 286 7.49 7.84 21.52
CA GLU A 286 6.96 6.46 21.49
C GLU A 286 6.89 5.89 20.08
N TYR A 287 6.36 6.65 19.12
CA TYR A 287 6.09 6.16 17.78
C TYR A 287 7.37 6.04 16.96
N SER A 288 8.33 6.93 17.21
CA SER A 288 9.65 6.91 16.58
C SER A 288 10.42 5.60 16.79
N ALA A 289 10.17 4.91 17.90
CA ALA A 289 10.80 3.62 18.21
C ALA A 289 10.03 2.40 17.69
N LYS A 290 8.77 2.57 17.28
CA LYS A 290 7.85 1.46 16.96
C LYS A 290 7.38 1.45 15.51
N LEU A 291 7.32 2.61 14.87
CA LEU A 291 6.91 2.73 13.46
C LEU A 291 8.13 2.75 12.55
N PRO A 292 8.14 1.91 11.49
CA PRO A 292 9.22 1.89 10.51
C PRO A 292 9.27 3.18 9.70
N GLU A 293 10.47 3.76 9.56
CA GLU A 293 10.74 4.96 8.77
C GLU A 293 9.78 6.12 9.05
N ILE A 294 9.44 6.33 10.33
CA ILE A 294 8.53 7.40 10.70
C ILE A 294 9.06 8.78 10.28
N ASN A 295 8.16 9.62 9.80
CA ASN A 295 8.39 11.03 9.56
C ASN A 295 7.23 11.83 10.18
N TYR A 296 7.47 13.04 10.65
CA TYR A 296 6.44 13.83 11.31
C TYR A 296 6.67 15.33 11.19
N ASP A 297 5.58 16.08 11.25
CA ASP A 297 5.58 17.55 11.25
C ASP A 297 5.15 18.08 12.61
N VAL A 298 6.07 17.98 13.57
CA VAL A 298 5.90 18.57 14.90
C VAL A 298 7.24 18.94 15.52
N LYS A 299 7.30 20.11 16.14
CA LYS A 299 8.42 20.59 16.94
C LYS A 299 7.94 20.87 18.35
N ARG A 300 8.76 20.47 19.33
CA ARG A 300 8.52 20.71 20.75
C ARG A 300 9.75 21.33 21.37
N TRP A 301 9.59 22.41 22.13
CA TRP A 301 10.68 23.00 22.90
C TRP A 301 10.12 23.73 24.13
N LYS A 302 11.00 24.10 25.05
CA LYS A 302 10.66 24.88 26.25
C LYS A 302 11.55 26.11 26.32
N GLU A 303 10.97 27.26 26.65
CA GLU A 303 11.70 28.51 26.83
C GLU A 303 11.32 29.19 28.16
N GLY A 304 12.13 30.16 28.58
CA GLY A 304 11.88 30.98 29.76
C GLY A 304 12.54 30.46 31.05
N MET A 305 13.07 31.40 31.86
CA MET A 305 13.77 31.10 33.12
C MET A 305 12.84 31.09 34.35
N ILE A 306 11.83 31.95 34.38
CA ILE A 306 10.90 32.09 35.52
C ILE A 306 9.54 31.47 35.18
N ILE A 307 9.04 31.73 33.98
CA ILE A 307 7.86 31.06 33.42
C ILE A 307 8.39 30.15 32.32
N HIS A 308 8.24 28.84 32.51
CA HIS A 308 8.57 27.87 31.47
C HIS A 308 7.40 27.78 30.49
N THR A 309 7.60 28.28 29.28
CA THR A 309 6.65 28.18 28.19
C THR A 309 6.86 26.87 27.45
N HIS A 310 5.81 26.07 27.31
CA HIS A 310 5.82 24.88 26.47
C HIS A 310 5.36 25.24 25.07
N HIS A 311 6.26 25.08 24.12
CA HIS A 311 5.99 25.35 22.72
C HIS A 311 5.73 24.06 21.94
N ILE A 312 4.66 24.06 21.14
CA ILE A 312 4.35 23.01 20.16
C ILE A 312 4.03 23.70 18.83
N LYS A 313 4.70 23.30 17.76
CA LYS A 313 4.49 23.88 16.43
C LYS A 313 4.48 22.82 15.33
N GLY A 314 3.56 22.97 14.38
CA GLY A 314 3.41 22.11 13.20
C GLY A 314 2.00 21.56 13.08
N SER A 315 1.77 20.66 12.15
CA SER A 315 0.46 20.04 11.90
C SER A 315 0.14 18.83 12.79
N LEU A 316 1.12 18.33 13.55
CA LEU A 316 1.07 17.06 14.30
C LEU A 316 0.82 15.83 13.42
N ALA A 317 0.86 15.97 12.09
CA ALA A 317 0.76 14.83 11.20
C ALA A 317 2.03 13.99 11.29
N TYR A 318 1.88 12.70 11.02
CA TYR A 318 2.98 11.75 10.95
C TYR A 318 2.70 10.69 9.89
N THR A 319 3.77 10.18 9.31
CA THR A 319 3.75 9.17 8.25
C THR A 319 4.73 8.06 8.58
N TRP A 320 4.53 6.89 8.00
CA TRP A 320 5.43 5.76 8.15
C TRP A 320 5.32 4.81 6.95
N ASN A 321 6.40 4.07 6.69
CA ASN A 321 6.46 3.11 5.58
C ASN A 321 6.36 1.69 6.12
N ASP A 322 5.33 0.94 5.74
CA ASP A 322 5.28 -0.50 6.01
C ASP A 322 5.15 -1.28 4.68
N LYS A 323 6.21 -2.03 4.36
CA LYS A 323 6.37 -2.73 3.08
C LYS A 323 6.13 -1.80 1.88
N ASN A 324 5.14 -2.07 1.04
CA ASN A 324 4.80 -1.31 -0.15
C ASN A 324 3.75 -0.22 0.09
N ILE A 325 3.44 0.08 1.36
CA ILE A 325 2.47 1.09 1.76
C ILE A 325 3.17 2.23 2.49
N HIS A 326 2.80 3.45 2.13
CA HIS A 326 3.12 4.68 2.85
C HIS A 326 1.84 5.21 3.50
N PHE A 327 1.77 5.10 4.82
CA PHE A 327 0.62 5.57 5.59
C PHE A 327 0.83 7.01 6.04
N VAL A 328 -0.23 7.81 5.96
CA VAL A 328 -0.23 9.22 6.35
C VAL A 328 -1.37 9.47 7.33
N GLN A 329 -1.04 9.86 8.56
CA GLN A 329 -2.00 10.30 9.55
C GLN A 329 -2.07 11.82 9.57
N LEU A 330 -3.18 12.39 9.09
CA LEU A 330 -3.36 13.84 8.97
C LEU A 330 -4.18 14.44 10.13
N ASN A 331 -4.65 13.62 11.08
CA ASN A 331 -5.49 14.09 12.19
C ASN A 331 -6.67 14.95 11.66
N ASN A 332 -6.84 16.16 12.20
CA ASN A 332 -7.71 17.20 11.65
C ASN A 332 -6.93 18.38 11.00
N SER A 333 -5.61 18.27 10.83
CA SER A 333 -4.76 19.37 10.35
C SER A 333 -4.68 19.50 8.83
N LEU A 334 -5.46 18.71 8.07
CA LEU A 334 -5.51 18.86 6.61
C LEU A 334 -5.86 20.30 6.20
N PHE A 335 -6.88 20.89 6.82
CA PHE A 335 -7.35 22.26 6.54
C PHE A 335 -7.36 23.17 7.77
N TYR A 336 -7.20 22.62 8.97
CA TYR A 336 -7.31 23.35 10.22
C TYR A 336 -5.98 23.98 10.62
N MET A 337 -6.03 25.26 11.01
CA MET A 337 -4.93 25.95 11.68
C MET A 337 -5.49 26.72 12.87
N ASP A 338 -4.73 26.80 13.96
CA ASP A 338 -5.10 27.58 15.14
C ASP A 338 -3.90 27.85 16.04
N HIS A 339 -4.05 28.80 16.95
CA HIS A 339 -3.04 29.21 17.91
C HIS A 339 -3.62 29.20 19.33
N TYR A 340 -3.12 28.29 20.16
CA TYR A 340 -3.52 28.13 21.56
C TYR A 340 -2.44 28.76 22.45
N ARG A 341 -2.80 29.80 23.20
CA ARG A 341 -1.88 30.51 24.08
C ARG A 341 -2.48 30.68 25.47
N SER A 342 -1.69 30.46 26.52
CA SER A 342 -2.13 30.76 27.88
C SER A 342 -1.98 32.25 28.22
N LEU A 343 -2.85 32.78 29.08
CA LEU A 343 -2.79 34.16 29.55
C LEU A 343 -1.45 34.49 30.22
N VAL A 344 -0.92 33.54 31.02
CA VAL A 344 0.35 33.67 31.73
C VAL A 344 1.56 33.25 30.88
N GLY A 345 1.36 32.89 29.60
CA GLY A 345 2.43 32.52 28.68
C GLY A 345 3.11 31.18 28.93
N SER A 346 2.59 30.33 29.82
CA SER A 346 3.04 28.94 30.03
C SER A 346 2.82 28.00 28.84
N ILE A 347 1.94 28.34 27.89
CA ILE A 347 1.61 27.52 26.71
C ILE A 347 1.64 28.37 25.47
N ASP A 348 2.26 27.83 24.43
CA ASP A 348 2.26 28.39 23.08
C ASP A 348 2.19 27.25 22.05
N CYS A 349 0.99 26.95 21.53
CA CYS A 349 0.78 25.87 20.59
C CYS A 349 0.21 26.37 19.27
N GLN A 350 0.98 26.24 18.20
CA GLN A 350 0.59 26.63 16.84
C GLN A 350 0.35 25.39 15.99
N VAL A 351 -0.92 25.08 15.73
CA VAL A 351 -1.31 24.03 14.79
C VAL A 351 -1.34 24.61 13.38
N GLU A 352 -0.51 24.07 12.50
CA GLU A 352 -0.42 24.51 11.10
C GLU A 352 -1.24 23.59 10.19
N SER A 353 -1.88 24.16 9.18
CA SER A 353 -2.64 23.37 8.21
C SER A 353 -1.74 22.81 7.10
N MET A 354 -2.04 21.60 6.62
CA MET A 354 -1.32 21.02 5.49
C MET A 354 -1.62 21.73 4.18
N ILE A 355 -2.83 22.25 4.03
CA ILE A 355 -3.21 23.10 2.91
C ILE A 355 -3.71 24.40 3.52
N THR A 356 -3.05 25.50 3.21
CA THR A 356 -3.42 26.84 3.69
C THR A 356 -4.72 27.31 3.04
N LEU A 357 -5.37 28.34 3.61
CA LEU A 357 -6.61 28.91 3.07
C LEU A 357 -6.52 29.31 1.59
N ASN A 358 -5.32 29.70 1.14
CA ASN A 358 -5.02 30.10 -0.24
C ASN A 358 -4.66 28.92 -1.16
N GLY A 359 -4.80 27.67 -0.70
CA GLY A 359 -4.51 26.47 -1.50
C GLY A 359 -3.02 26.19 -1.67
N VAL A 360 -2.17 26.64 -0.74
CA VAL A 360 -0.75 26.27 -0.74
C VAL A 360 -0.57 25.06 0.16
N THR A 361 -0.12 23.94 -0.43
CA THR A 361 0.24 22.72 0.29
C THR A 361 1.59 22.91 1.02
N SER A 362 1.71 22.47 2.27
CA SER A 362 2.93 22.56 3.06
C SER A 362 4.09 21.82 2.40
N LEU A 363 5.30 22.38 2.51
CA LEU A 363 6.49 21.80 1.88
C LEU A 363 6.86 20.43 2.47
N TRP A 364 6.62 20.23 3.77
CA TRP A 364 6.83 18.94 4.42
C TRP A 364 5.95 17.86 3.77
N PHE A 365 4.65 18.13 3.61
CA PHE A 365 3.72 17.15 3.06
C PHE A 365 3.99 16.84 1.59
N GLN A 366 4.32 17.87 0.79
CA GLN A 366 4.71 17.66 -0.61
C GLN A 366 5.94 16.74 -0.72
N ARG A 367 6.99 17.00 0.06
CA ARG A 367 8.23 16.21 0.03
C ARG A 367 8.02 14.78 0.48
N ASP A 368 7.21 14.58 1.50
CA ASP A 368 6.88 13.26 2.03
C ASP A 368 6.13 12.41 0.99
N LEU A 369 5.09 12.97 0.36
CA LEU A 369 4.36 12.32 -0.73
C LEU A 369 5.26 12.08 -1.96
N GLU A 370 6.09 13.04 -2.34
CA GLU A 370 7.07 12.87 -3.43
C GLU A 370 8.03 11.71 -3.17
N LYS A 371 8.53 11.60 -1.94
CA LYS A 371 9.42 10.51 -1.52
C LYS A 371 8.71 9.16 -1.67
N ALA A 372 7.52 9.02 -1.09
CA ALA A 372 6.72 7.79 -1.19
C ALA A 372 6.45 7.39 -2.66
N ARG A 373 6.21 8.36 -3.54
CA ARG A 373 6.02 8.11 -4.97
C ARG A 373 7.29 7.70 -5.70
N LYS A 374 8.44 8.28 -5.38
CA LYS A 374 9.74 7.87 -5.93
C LYS A 374 10.10 6.45 -5.50
N GLU A 375 9.67 6.04 -4.31
CA GLU A 375 9.86 4.70 -3.75
C GLU A 375 8.78 3.69 -4.18
N ASN A 376 7.92 4.07 -5.14
CA ASN A 376 6.84 3.23 -5.67
C ASN A 376 5.90 2.68 -4.58
N LYS A 377 5.58 3.46 -3.54
CA LYS A 377 4.66 3.06 -2.48
C LYS A 377 3.21 3.41 -2.83
N ALA A 378 2.26 2.61 -2.38
CA ALA A 378 0.86 3.01 -2.30
C ALA A 378 0.67 4.00 -1.15
N ILE A 379 0.08 5.16 -1.42
CA ILE A 379 -0.14 6.18 -0.39
C ILE A 379 -1.56 6.03 0.15
N ILE A 380 -1.69 5.90 1.47
CA ILE A 380 -2.97 5.77 2.18
C ILE A 380 -3.10 6.89 3.19
N LEU A 381 -4.15 7.70 3.06
CA LEU A 381 -4.42 8.82 3.95
C LEU A 381 -5.48 8.45 5.00
N PHE A 382 -5.20 8.80 6.25
CA PHE A 382 -6.16 8.81 7.34
C PHE A 382 -6.47 10.25 7.73
N VAL A 383 -7.74 10.62 7.71
CA VAL A 383 -8.23 11.96 8.03
C VAL A 383 -9.44 11.84 8.93
N ASP A 384 -9.55 12.66 9.98
CA ASP A 384 -10.74 12.66 10.83
C ASP A 384 -11.98 13.15 10.05
N ASN A 385 -11.83 14.27 9.34
CA ASN A 385 -12.91 14.89 8.60
C ASN A 385 -12.43 15.77 7.44
N ILE A 386 -12.97 15.55 6.24
CA ILE A 386 -12.66 16.36 5.05
C ILE A 386 -13.70 17.47 4.81
N ASP A 387 -14.90 17.35 5.38
CA ASP A 387 -16.05 18.16 4.97
C ASP A 387 -16.58 19.12 6.05
N LYS A 388 -16.47 18.77 7.34
CA LYS A 388 -17.31 19.37 8.39
C LYS A 388 -16.79 20.68 9.00
N TYR A 389 -15.54 21.09 8.74
CA TYR A 389 -14.98 22.30 9.33
C TYR A 389 -14.10 23.09 8.36
N ARG A 390 -14.57 24.30 8.03
CA ARG A 390 -13.75 25.44 7.59
C ARG A 390 -12.87 25.25 6.33
N SER A 391 -13.08 24.21 5.52
CA SER A 391 -12.30 24.05 4.29
C SER A 391 -12.81 24.99 3.20
N SER A 392 -11.94 25.87 2.71
CA SER A 392 -12.24 26.76 1.59
C SER A 392 -12.41 25.96 0.30
N SER A 393 -13.10 26.53 -0.70
CA SER A 393 -13.16 25.93 -2.04
C SER A 393 -11.75 25.73 -2.62
N THR A 394 -10.86 26.68 -2.38
CA THR A 394 -9.45 26.64 -2.78
C THR A 394 -8.69 25.49 -2.12
N GLN A 395 -8.86 25.30 -0.80
CA GLN A 395 -8.27 24.17 -0.07
C GLN A 395 -8.74 22.82 -0.61
N ARG A 396 -10.05 22.67 -0.84
CA ARG A 396 -10.62 21.44 -1.39
C ARG A 396 -10.17 21.18 -2.82
N HIS A 397 -10.04 22.23 -3.63
CA HIS A 397 -9.50 22.12 -4.98
C HIS A 397 -8.04 21.69 -4.97
N GLU A 398 -7.20 22.31 -4.14
CA GLU A 398 -5.80 21.90 -4.01
C GLU A 398 -5.67 20.47 -3.48
N PHE A 399 -6.50 20.06 -2.52
CA PHE A 399 -6.48 18.69 -2.04
C PHE A 399 -6.82 17.68 -3.15
N LYS A 400 -7.82 17.97 -3.99
CA LYS A 400 -8.11 17.14 -5.18
C LYS A 400 -6.93 17.09 -6.14
N ASN A 401 -6.25 18.21 -6.38
CA ASN A 401 -5.06 18.27 -7.22
C ASN A 401 -3.91 17.45 -6.64
N LEU A 402 -3.69 17.52 -5.33
CA LEU A 402 -2.70 16.74 -4.60
C LEU A 402 -2.99 15.24 -4.70
N VAL A 403 -4.25 14.84 -4.48
CA VAL A 403 -4.71 13.46 -4.61
C VAL A 403 -4.39 12.90 -5.99
N ALA A 404 -4.71 13.64 -7.05
CA ALA A 404 -4.43 13.25 -8.43
C ALA A 404 -2.92 13.24 -8.74
N ARG A 405 -2.19 14.29 -8.34
CA ARG A 405 -0.76 14.47 -8.61
C ARG A 405 0.07 13.33 -8.02
N TYR A 406 -0.21 12.97 -6.77
CA TYR A 406 0.51 11.91 -6.06
C TYR A 406 -0.17 10.55 -6.17
N LYS A 407 -1.25 10.41 -6.96
CA LYS A 407 -1.95 9.13 -7.17
C LYS A 407 -2.22 8.41 -5.84
N ILE A 408 -2.86 9.12 -4.93
CA ILE A 408 -3.24 8.56 -3.62
C ILE A 408 -4.12 7.33 -3.87
N ALA A 409 -3.81 6.22 -3.21
CA ALA A 409 -4.53 4.96 -3.46
C ALA A 409 -5.85 4.91 -2.69
N ALA A 410 -5.83 5.36 -1.43
CA ALA A 410 -7.02 5.36 -0.58
C ALA A 410 -7.02 6.50 0.44
N ILE A 411 -8.24 6.90 0.83
CA ILE A 411 -8.50 7.86 1.90
C ILE A 411 -9.53 7.25 2.84
N PHE A 412 -9.23 7.23 4.13
CA PHE A 412 -10.12 6.81 5.19
C PHE A 412 -10.49 8.00 6.06
N GLY A 413 -11.78 8.29 6.20
CA GLY A 413 -12.24 9.40 7.02
C GLY A 413 -13.71 9.73 6.84
N LYS A 414 -14.16 10.84 7.44
CA LYS A 414 -15.50 11.38 7.18
C LYS A 414 -15.46 12.20 5.89
N GLY A 415 -16.26 11.78 4.91
CA GLY A 415 -16.28 12.35 3.57
C GLY A 415 -17.58 13.10 3.23
N PRO A 416 -17.61 13.76 2.07
CA PRO A 416 -18.76 14.55 1.61
C PRO A 416 -19.93 13.68 1.10
N ASP A 417 -19.71 12.40 0.86
CA ASP A 417 -20.71 11.47 0.35
C ASP A 417 -21.13 10.48 1.44
N ARG A 418 -22.42 10.14 1.50
CA ARG A 418 -22.98 9.20 2.49
C ARG A 418 -22.77 7.72 2.13
N ARG A 419 -22.17 7.42 0.98
CA ARG A 419 -21.81 6.04 0.60
C ARG A 419 -20.65 5.55 1.47
N ALA A 420 -20.71 4.27 1.84
CA ALA A 420 -19.65 3.58 2.58
C ALA A 420 -18.31 3.59 1.84
N GLU A 421 -18.35 3.46 0.51
CA GLU A 421 -17.18 3.62 -0.36
C GLU A 421 -17.56 4.30 -1.68
N PHE A 422 -16.64 5.09 -2.23
CA PHE A 422 -16.77 5.75 -3.54
C PHE A 422 -15.39 6.16 -4.08
N PHE A 423 -15.31 6.52 -5.36
CA PHE A 423 -14.09 7.11 -5.92
C PHE A 423 -14.06 8.61 -5.64
N TYR A 424 -12.99 9.07 -4.99
CA TYR A 424 -12.85 10.49 -4.60
C TYR A 424 -12.46 11.38 -5.78
N ASP A 425 -11.67 10.85 -6.71
CA ASP A 425 -11.20 11.55 -7.88
C ASP A 425 -12.00 11.20 -9.14
N ASN A 426 -12.00 12.11 -10.12
CA ASN A 426 -12.69 11.89 -11.39
C ASN A 426 -12.03 10.79 -12.24
N ASN A 427 -10.77 10.48 -11.95
CA ASN A 427 -9.99 9.46 -12.66
C ASN A 427 -10.23 8.04 -12.10
N HIS A 428 -11.06 7.91 -11.06
CA HIS A 428 -11.41 6.63 -10.42
C HIS A 428 -10.21 5.81 -9.95
N VAL A 429 -9.15 6.49 -9.50
CA VAL A 429 -7.95 5.86 -8.95
C VAL A 429 -8.04 5.82 -7.43
N THR A 430 -8.52 6.91 -6.81
CA THR A 430 -8.49 7.08 -5.36
C THR A 430 -9.78 6.57 -4.74
N LYS A 431 -9.71 5.52 -3.92
CA LYS A 431 -10.87 5.02 -3.16
C LYS A 431 -11.05 5.78 -1.85
N PHE A 432 -12.27 6.19 -1.57
CA PHE A 432 -12.67 6.78 -0.31
C PHE A 432 -13.46 5.78 0.51
N TYR A 433 -13.07 5.56 1.76
CA TYR A 433 -13.79 4.73 2.72
C TYR A 433 -14.39 5.64 3.80
N ASN A 434 -15.71 5.82 3.77
CA ASN A 434 -16.39 6.72 4.69
C ASN A 434 -16.57 6.05 6.05
N THR A 435 -15.75 6.44 7.02
CA THR A 435 -15.75 5.83 8.35
C THR A 435 -17.02 6.08 9.18
N GLU A 436 -17.77 7.15 8.89
CA GLU A 436 -19.01 7.48 9.63
C GLU A 436 -20.20 6.63 9.19
N THR A 437 -20.26 6.28 7.91
CA THR A 437 -21.38 5.50 7.35
C THR A 437 -21.11 4.01 7.33
N THR A 438 -19.83 3.63 7.39
CA THR A 438 -19.39 2.25 7.21
C THR A 438 -19.46 1.44 8.50
N LEU A 439 -19.34 2.07 9.66
CA LEU A 439 -19.38 1.40 10.96
C LEU A 439 -20.71 1.69 11.65
N HIS A 440 -21.56 0.67 11.69
CA HIS A 440 -22.95 0.80 12.16
C HIS A 440 -23.06 0.81 13.68
N HIS A 441 -22.14 0.15 14.39
CA HIS A 441 -22.09 0.14 15.85
C HIS A 441 -20.81 0.79 16.36
N SER A 442 -20.94 1.50 17.49
CA SER A 442 -19.77 1.91 18.26
C SER A 442 -18.94 0.67 18.56
N GLY A 443 -17.64 0.72 18.30
CA GLY A 443 -16.72 -0.39 18.54
C GLY A 443 -16.57 -1.40 17.40
N ASP A 444 -17.36 -1.32 16.31
CA ASP A 444 -17.02 -2.03 15.06
C ASP A 444 -15.70 -1.46 14.51
N PHE A 445 -14.89 -2.28 13.83
CA PHE A 445 -13.58 -1.85 13.31
C PHE A 445 -13.35 -2.32 11.88
N MET A 446 -12.40 -1.68 11.21
CA MET A 446 -11.90 -2.11 9.90
C MET A 446 -10.62 -2.92 10.06
N LEU A 447 -10.50 -4.03 9.35
CA LEU A 447 -9.28 -4.79 9.17
C LEU A 447 -8.72 -4.52 7.78
N LEU A 448 -7.45 -4.14 7.72
CA LEU A 448 -6.70 -3.84 6.50
C LEU A 448 -5.64 -4.92 6.31
N GLU A 449 -5.84 -5.84 5.37
CA GLU A 449 -4.98 -7.03 5.18
C GLU A 449 -4.07 -6.83 3.98
N ASN A 450 -2.76 -6.59 4.20
CA ASN A 450 -1.80 -6.38 3.12
C ASN A 450 -1.37 -7.72 2.52
N ARG A 451 -1.96 -8.07 1.38
CA ARG A 451 -1.72 -9.29 0.59
C ARG A 451 -0.55 -9.14 -0.40
N GLY A 452 0.25 -8.07 -0.28
CA GLY A 452 1.36 -7.78 -1.18
C GLY A 452 0.95 -7.02 -2.45
N HIS A 453 -0.08 -7.47 -3.17
CA HIS A 453 -0.59 -6.77 -4.37
C HIS A 453 -1.94 -6.08 -4.16
N SER A 454 -2.59 -6.35 -3.03
CA SER A 454 -3.79 -5.66 -2.60
C SER A 454 -3.74 -5.39 -1.10
N LEU A 455 -4.45 -4.33 -0.70
CA LEU A 455 -4.88 -4.14 0.68
C LEU A 455 -6.37 -4.45 0.72
N ASP A 456 -6.71 -5.60 1.26
CA ASP A 456 -8.11 -5.99 1.42
C ASP A 456 -8.69 -5.28 2.64
N VAL A 457 -9.91 -4.75 2.49
CA VAL A 457 -10.58 -3.96 3.52
C VAL A 457 -11.82 -4.72 3.96
N SER A 458 -11.91 -5.05 5.24
CA SER A 458 -13.02 -5.79 5.83
C SER A 458 -13.53 -5.09 7.07
N ILE A 459 -14.84 -5.18 7.34
CA ILE A 459 -15.48 -4.63 8.53
C ILE A 459 -15.82 -5.78 9.46
N TYR A 460 -15.49 -5.61 10.73
CA TYR A 460 -15.79 -6.59 11.77
C TYR A 460 -16.77 -6.02 12.78
N ASN A 461 -17.79 -6.82 13.08
CA ASN A 461 -18.72 -6.56 14.16
C ASN A 461 -18.17 -7.12 15.48
N THR A 462 -18.42 -6.40 16.58
CA THR A 462 -17.90 -6.75 17.90
C THR A 462 -18.99 -6.98 18.95
N SER A 463 -20.25 -7.03 18.55
CA SER A 463 -21.41 -7.08 19.46
C SER A 463 -21.37 -8.25 20.45
N THR A 464 -20.77 -9.38 20.08
CA THR A 464 -20.66 -10.58 20.94
C THR A 464 -19.35 -10.66 21.74
N GLY A 465 -18.42 -9.72 21.52
CA GLY A 465 -17.05 -9.79 22.06
C GLY A 465 -16.11 -10.72 21.28
N ARG A 466 -16.59 -11.36 20.20
CA ARG A 466 -15.77 -12.01 19.17
C ARG A 466 -15.85 -11.22 17.88
N ALA A 467 -14.75 -11.16 17.13
CA ALA A 467 -14.74 -10.49 15.84
C ALA A 467 -15.49 -11.35 14.81
N THR A 468 -16.58 -10.84 14.26
CA THR A 468 -17.32 -11.48 13.16
C THR A 468 -17.24 -10.61 11.92
N LEU A 469 -16.90 -11.19 10.78
CA LEU A 469 -16.86 -10.46 9.51
C LEU A 469 -18.28 -9.98 9.17
N ALA A 470 -18.47 -8.67 9.18
CA ALA A 470 -19.75 -8.05 8.85
C ALA A 470 -19.86 -7.78 7.34
N LYS A 471 -18.77 -7.32 6.72
CA LYS A 471 -18.76 -6.95 5.31
C LYS A 471 -17.34 -6.91 4.75
N LYS A 472 -17.16 -7.41 3.53
CA LYS A 472 -15.96 -7.14 2.72
C LYS A 472 -16.19 -5.89 1.88
N MET A 473 -15.24 -4.98 1.89
CA MET A 473 -15.22 -3.76 1.10
C MET A 473 -14.36 -3.97 -0.15
N SER A 474 -14.39 -3.02 -1.08
CA SER A 474 -13.54 -3.10 -2.25
C SER A 474 -12.06 -3.03 -1.86
N SER A 475 -11.21 -3.93 -2.36
CA SER A 475 -9.76 -3.91 -2.09
C SER A 475 -9.04 -2.74 -2.77
N ILE A 476 -7.91 -2.32 -2.22
CA ILE A 476 -7.04 -1.28 -2.80
C ILE A 476 -5.89 -1.97 -3.53
N THR A 477 -5.64 -1.62 -4.78
CA THR A 477 -4.51 -2.17 -5.54
C THR A 477 -3.21 -1.56 -5.03
N LEU A 478 -2.22 -2.41 -4.73
CA LEU A 478 -0.90 -1.99 -4.30
C LEU A 478 0.13 -2.19 -5.42
N PRO A 479 1.16 -1.33 -5.50
CA PRO A 479 2.27 -1.52 -6.42
C PRO A 479 3.09 -2.76 -6.04
N HIS A 480 3.69 -3.37 -7.07
CA HIS A 480 4.61 -4.50 -6.96
C HIS A 480 5.94 -4.11 -6.31
#